data_AF-A0A2S7X9P1-F1
#
_entry.id   AF-A0A2S7X9P1-F1
#
_cell.length_a   1.000
_cell.length_b   1.000
_cell.length_c   1.000
_cell.angle_alpha   90.00
_cell.angle_beta   90.00
_cell.angle_gamma   90.00
#
_symmetry.space_group_name_H-M   'P 1'
#
loop_
_entity.id
_entity.type
_entity.pdbx_description
1 polymer ?
#
loop_
_entity_poly.entity_id
_entity_poly.type
_entity_poly.pdbx_seq_one_letter_code
_entity_poly.pdbx_strand_id
1 'polypeptide(L)'
;MKKLAIAISTILLSGAVYADNTSDTTLHNAEGNVVGVIQFSPGTPGNDSNVLIRNSDGNLVGVTQFGNENKAKVRVRNGSHGNVLDIDQDGENNKGVIKARQGSELNNFDVEQDGMNNLGRIVADSSNENDALIEQDGDLNRANIRLMNADNNGPLEIHQDGNSNDSIIYVDGGTNNSAMTSIQGDNNYTETNFMGGSYNTANITISTNASDNEAYVNVFGSNNVKADINIDDSYNNLAAVGQWGDGNSADVDLSMNSNLNEVYVGQFGNDSVATVSLANSSENLIAVAQTNNDIANVTLTNSNSNDVFVVQF
;
A
#
# COMPACT_ATOMS: atom_id res chain seq x y z
N MET A 1 33.20 -14.87 -14.86
CA MET A 1 33.05 -16.20 -14.19
C MET A 1 31.77 -16.10 -13.39
N LYS A 2 30.83 -17.05 -13.48
CA LYS A 2 29.60 -16.99 -12.68
C LYS A 2 29.91 -17.39 -11.24
N LYS A 3 29.74 -16.49 -10.26
CA LYS A 3 29.78 -16.86 -8.85
C LYS A 3 28.38 -17.23 -8.34
N LEU A 4 28.41 -17.89 -7.19
CA LEU A 4 27.26 -18.42 -6.48
C LEU A 4 26.39 -17.31 -5.87
N ALA A 5 25.11 -17.63 -5.69
CA ALA A 5 24.32 -17.06 -4.60
C ALA A 5 24.90 -17.57 -3.27
N ILE A 6 24.94 -16.73 -2.25
CA ILE A 6 25.61 -17.03 -0.98
C ILE A 6 24.88 -18.13 -0.22
N ALA A 7 23.55 -18.13 -0.22
CA ALA A 7 22.74 -19.20 0.34
C ALA A 7 21.38 -19.34 -0.35
N ILE A 8 20.89 -20.58 -0.41
CA ILE A 8 19.47 -20.92 -0.55
C ILE A 8 19.16 -21.89 0.59
N SER A 9 18.13 -21.62 1.38
CA SER A 9 17.62 -22.55 2.40
C SER A 9 16.11 -22.67 2.28
N THR A 10 15.62 -23.89 2.06
CA THR A 10 14.20 -24.20 1.93
C THR A 10 13.82 -25.26 2.96
N ILE A 11 12.83 -24.95 3.80
CA ILE A 11 12.31 -25.84 4.86
C ILE A 11 10.86 -26.14 4.53
N LEU A 12 10.53 -27.40 4.24
CA LEU A 12 9.19 -27.86 3.89
C LEU A 12 8.68 -28.82 4.99
N LEU A 13 7.62 -28.44 5.69
CA LEU A 13 7.06 -29.16 6.83
C LEU A 13 5.56 -29.43 6.64
N SER A 14 5.09 -30.60 7.06
CA SER A 14 3.70 -31.02 6.92
C SER A 14 3.16 -31.67 8.20
N GLY A 15 1.98 -31.23 8.65
CA GLY A 15 1.21 -31.92 9.70
C GLY A 15 0.47 -33.16 9.18
N ALA A 16 0.07 -33.12 7.91
CA ALA A 16 -0.52 -34.26 7.19
C ALA A 16 0.54 -35.25 6.66
N VAL A 17 0.11 -36.45 6.30
CA VAL A 17 0.94 -37.52 5.71
C VAL A 17 1.61 -37.08 4.39
N TYR A 18 0.99 -36.14 3.68
CA TYR A 18 1.53 -35.48 2.50
C TYR A 18 0.77 -34.16 2.31
N ALA A 19 1.41 -33.00 2.54
CA ALA A 19 0.75 -31.69 2.37
C ALA A 19 0.79 -31.14 0.93
N ASP A 20 1.80 -31.53 0.13
CA ASP A 20 2.10 -30.99 -1.20
C ASP A 20 2.67 -29.55 -1.22
N ASN A 21 3.56 -29.22 -0.28
CA ASN A 21 4.28 -27.94 -0.25
C ASN A 21 5.31 -27.86 -1.40
N THR A 22 5.31 -26.75 -2.14
CA THR A 22 6.17 -26.52 -3.31
C THR A 22 6.99 -25.23 -3.20
N SER A 23 8.27 -25.29 -3.57
CA SER A 23 9.14 -24.12 -3.65
C SER A 23 10.05 -24.14 -4.87
N ASP A 24 9.85 -23.17 -5.75
CA ASP A 24 10.57 -22.98 -7.01
C ASP A 24 11.53 -21.79 -6.87
N THR A 25 12.79 -22.05 -6.48
CA THR A 25 13.83 -21.01 -6.38
C THR A 25 14.81 -21.09 -7.56
N THR A 26 14.85 -20.05 -8.40
CA THR A 26 15.73 -19.99 -9.59
C THR A 26 16.62 -18.74 -9.57
N LEU A 27 17.94 -18.94 -9.55
CA LEU A 27 18.93 -17.85 -9.54
C LEU A 27 19.80 -17.92 -10.81
N HIS A 28 19.82 -16.85 -11.61
CA HIS A 28 20.57 -16.82 -12.88
C HIS A 28 21.36 -15.51 -13.07
N ASN A 29 22.70 -15.61 -13.08
CA ASN A 29 23.61 -14.45 -13.10
C ASN A 29 23.23 -13.51 -11.94
N ALA A 30 23.40 -14.04 -10.74
CA ALA A 30 22.79 -13.55 -9.52
C ALA A 30 23.76 -13.84 -8.36
N GLU A 31 24.91 -13.17 -8.37
CA GLU A 31 25.97 -13.30 -7.38
C GLU A 31 25.55 -12.67 -6.03
N GLY A 32 26.05 -13.16 -4.90
CA GLY A 32 25.84 -12.48 -3.61
C GLY A 32 24.46 -12.59 -2.96
N ASN A 33 23.43 -13.07 -3.68
CA ASN A 33 22.06 -13.15 -3.14
C ASN A 33 21.90 -14.20 -2.03
N VAL A 34 20.92 -14.01 -1.15
CA VAL A 34 20.47 -14.95 -0.11
C VAL A 34 18.97 -15.17 -0.27
N VAL A 35 18.52 -16.43 -0.21
CA VAL A 35 17.10 -16.80 -0.25
C VAL A 35 16.75 -17.76 0.89
N GLY A 36 15.86 -17.35 1.78
CA GLY A 36 15.17 -18.20 2.75
C GLY A 36 13.75 -18.51 2.29
N VAL A 37 13.31 -19.76 2.49
CA VAL A 37 11.92 -20.19 2.35
C VAL A 37 11.57 -21.14 3.48
N ILE A 38 10.49 -20.88 4.21
CA ILE A 38 9.95 -21.74 5.26
C ILE A 38 8.45 -21.96 4.97
N GLN A 39 8.05 -23.21 4.76
CA GLN A 39 6.66 -23.59 4.54
C GLN A 39 6.24 -24.65 5.57
N PHE A 40 5.19 -24.38 6.35
CA PHE A 40 4.51 -25.34 7.20
C PHE A 40 3.04 -25.42 6.82
N SER A 41 2.55 -26.63 6.50
CA SER A 41 1.11 -26.83 6.24
C SER A 41 0.52 -27.94 7.09
N PRO A 42 -0.51 -27.66 7.92
CA PRO A 42 -1.13 -28.67 8.76
C PRO A 42 -1.97 -29.67 7.95
N GLY A 43 -2.51 -29.27 6.79
CA GLY A 43 -3.45 -30.03 5.97
C GLY A 43 -2.99 -30.21 4.52
N THR A 44 -3.96 -30.13 3.60
CA THR A 44 -3.80 -30.21 2.14
C THR A 44 -4.88 -29.35 1.48
N PRO A 45 -4.61 -28.65 0.36
CA PRO A 45 -3.31 -28.56 -0.32
C PRO A 45 -2.30 -27.65 0.39
N GLY A 46 -1.03 -27.81 0.03
CA GLY A 46 0.11 -27.14 0.63
C GLY A 46 0.40 -25.75 0.08
N ASN A 47 1.42 -25.12 0.67
CA ASN A 47 1.87 -23.77 0.31
C ASN A 47 2.82 -23.81 -0.91
N ASP A 48 2.66 -22.86 -1.83
CA ASP A 48 3.51 -22.65 -3.02
C ASP A 48 4.35 -21.37 -2.88
N SER A 49 5.61 -21.43 -3.27
CA SER A 49 6.52 -20.28 -3.31
C SER A 49 7.34 -20.25 -4.59
N ASN A 50 7.46 -19.07 -5.22
CA ASN A 50 8.16 -18.93 -6.49
C ASN A 50 9.11 -17.73 -6.54
N VAL A 51 10.38 -17.98 -6.19
CA VAL A 51 11.46 -16.98 -6.13
C VAL A 51 12.32 -17.03 -7.39
N LEU A 52 12.47 -15.91 -8.11
CA LEU A 52 13.37 -15.87 -9.28
C LEU A 52 14.12 -14.54 -9.41
N ILE A 53 15.43 -14.61 -9.13
CA ILE A 53 16.43 -13.55 -9.26
C ILE A 53 17.22 -13.73 -10.56
N ARG A 54 17.28 -12.71 -11.43
CA ARG A 54 17.96 -12.82 -12.74
C ARG A 54 18.65 -11.53 -13.18
N ASN A 55 19.98 -11.61 -13.38
CA ASN A 55 20.84 -10.47 -13.70
C ASN A 55 20.73 -9.41 -12.59
N SER A 56 20.92 -9.84 -11.35
CA SER A 56 20.52 -9.14 -10.12
C SER A 56 21.29 -9.72 -8.94
N ASP A 57 22.08 -8.92 -8.25
CA ASP A 57 23.08 -9.37 -7.29
C ASP A 57 22.88 -8.76 -5.90
N GLY A 58 23.28 -9.49 -4.84
CA GLY A 58 23.32 -9.01 -3.46
C GLY A 58 21.97 -8.81 -2.76
N ASN A 59 20.86 -9.30 -3.33
CA ASN A 59 19.53 -9.17 -2.72
C ASN A 59 19.30 -10.24 -1.62
N LEU A 60 18.56 -9.86 -0.58
CA LEU A 60 18.03 -10.74 0.45
C LEU A 60 16.56 -11.02 0.16
N VAL A 61 16.16 -12.29 0.18
CA VAL A 61 14.77 -12.71 0.02
C VAL A 61 14.38 -13.64 1.17
N GLY A 62 13.30 -13.31 1.87
CA GLY A 62 12.57 -14.24 2.72
C GLY A 62 11.22 -14.62 2.11
N VAL A 63 10.70 -15.75 2.56
CA VAL A 63 9.34 -16.24 2.34
C VAL A 63 9.01 -17.17 3.52
N THR A 64 8.05 -16.79 4.35
CA THR A 64 7.48 -17.65 5.39
C THR A 64 6.01 -17.89 5.07
N GLN A 65 5.56 -19.14 5.22
CA GLN A 65 4.18 -19.54 4.91
C GLN A 65 3.74 -20.64 5.88
N PHE A 66 3.04 -20.27 6.95
CA PHE A 66 2.27 -21.19 7.78
C PHE A 66 0.90 -21.46 7.10
N GLY A 67 0.10 -22.39 7.64
CA GLY A 67 -1.25 -22.68 7.10
C GLY A 67 -1.26 -23.38 5.73
N ASN A 68 -2.35 -23.24 4.96
CA ASN A 68 -2.62 -24.07 3.77
C ASN A 68 -2.84 -23.22 2.50
N GLU A 69 -2.52 -23.76 1.33
CA GLU A 69 -2.70 -23.10 0.03
C GLU A 69 -2.04 -21.71 -0.15
N ASN A 70 -1.17 -21.23 0.75
CA ASN A 70 -0.57 -19.90 0.64
C ASN A 70 0.42 -19.81 -0.55
N LYS A 71 0.49 -18.66 -1.25
CA LYS A 71 1.06 -18.52 -2.61
C LYS A 71 2.00 -17.30 -2.75
N ALA A 72 3.24 -17.42 -2.28
CA ALA A 72 4.26 -16.35 -2.30
C ALA A 72 5.03 -16.25 -3.63
N LYS A 73 5.38 -15.04 -4.08
CA LYS A 73 6.06 -14.84 -5.39
C LYS A 73 6.96 -13.62 -5.47
N VAL A 74 8.27 -13.84 -5.28
CA VAL A 74 9.32 -12.81 -5.35
C VAL A 74 10.06 -12.84 -6.69
N ARG A 75 10.18 -11.71 -7.39
CA ARG A 75 10.85 -11.61 -8.71
C ARG A 75 11.78 -10.40 -8.83
N VAL A 76 13.10 -10.64 -8.78
CA VAL A 76 14.14 -9.60 -8.84
C VAL A 76 14.90 -9.65 -10.16
N ARG A 77 14.88 -8.60 -11.00
CA ARG A 77 15.31 -8.74 -12.40
C ARG A 77 15.89 -7.51 -13.06
N ASN A 78 16.88 -7.75 -13.93
CA ASN A 78 17.41 -6.81 -14.92
C ASN A 78 18.10 -5.59 -14.27
N GLY A 79 19.19 -5.83 -13.54
CA GLY A 79 19.95 -4.79 -12.85
C GLY A 79 19.35 -4.38 -11.50
N SER A 80 18.52 -5.21 -10.88
CA SER A 80 18.00 -4.93 -9.54
C SER A 80 18.91 -5.54 -8.48
N HIS A 81 19.56 -4.70 -7.69
CA HIS A 81 20.65 -5.08 -6.78
C HIS A 81 20.36 -4.69 -5.32
N GLY A 82 20.86 -5.47 -4.36
CA GLY A 82 20.87 -5.08 -2.93
C GLY A 82 19.50 -4.89 -2.26
N ASN A 83 18.40 -5.35 -2.86
CA ASN A 83 17.07 -5.21 -2.28
C ASN A 83 16.84 -6.22 -1.13
N VAL A 84 16.06 -5.85 -0.13
CA VAL A 84 15.52 -6.73 0.93
C VAL A 84 14.03 -6.94 0.64
N LEU A 85 13.60 -8.19 0.57
CA LEU A 85 12.26 -8.55 0.08
C LEU A 85 11.71 -9.73 0.91
N ASP A 86 10.76 -9.51 1.80
CA ASP A 86 10.14 -10.58 2.60
C ASP A 86 8.64 -10.75 2.31
N ILE A 87 8.11 -11.92 2.65
CA ILE A 87 6.69 -12.25 2.55
C ILE A 87 6.38 -13.25 3.67
N ASP A 88 5.64 -12.86 4.70
CA ASP A 88 5.08 -13.79 5.69
C ASP A 88 3.58 -14.01 5.45
N GLN A 89 3.11 -15.23 5.69
CA GLN A 89 1.74 -15.67 5.44
C GLN A 89 1.31 -16.73 6.46
N ASP A 90 0.46 -16.39 7.42
CA ASP A 90 -0.34 -17.39 8.15
C ASP A 90 -1.70 -17.61 7.43
N GLY A 91 -2.56 -18.47 7.96
CA GLY A 91 -3.92 -18.68 7.46
C GLY A 91 -4.02 -19.48 6.15
N GLU A 92 -5.01 -19.16 5.29
CA GLU A 92 -5.31 -20.00 4.10
C GLU A 92 -5.52 -19.25 2.78
N ASN A 93 -4.91 -19.74 1.70
CA ASN A 93 -4.98 -19.20 0.33
C ASN A 93 -4.45 -17.75 0.14
N ASN A 94 -3.74 -17.19 1.12
CA ASN A 94 -3.10 -15.88 1.08
C ASN A 94 -2.01 -15.80 -0.01
N LYS A 95 -1.76 -14.62 -0.58
CA LYS A 95 -0.95 -14.46 -1.81
C LYS A 95 -0.12 -13.18 -1.88
N GLY A 96 1.06 -13.17 -1.27
CA GLY A 96 2.06 -12.11 -1.39
C GLY A 96 2.82 -12.12 -2.72
N VAL A 97 3.00 -10.96 -3.36
CA VAL A 97 3.66 -10.86 -4.69
C VAL A 97 4.57 -9.63 -4.87
N ILE A 98 5.84 -9.73 -4.46
CA ILE A 98 6.86 -8.68 -4.59
C ILE A 98 7.67 -8.78 -5.91
N LYS A 99 7.93 -7.64 -6.58
CA LYS A 99 8.91 -7.56 -7.68
C LYS A 99 9.74 -6.28 -7.61
N ALA A 100 11.06 -6.40 -7.70
CA ALA A 100 12.00 -5.32 -7.99
C ALA A 100 12.61 -5.52 -9.39
N ARG A 101 12.59 -4.50 -10.25
CA ARG A 101 12.89 -4.67 -11.68
C ARG A 101 13.56 -3.46 -12.32
N GLN A 102 14.17 -3.69 -13.48
CA GLN A 102 14.57 -2.65 -14.45
C GLN A 102 15.57 -1.63 -13.88
N GLY A 103 16.45 -2.07 -12.98
CA GLY A 103 17.37 -1.17 -12.28
C GLY A 103 16.92 -0.76 -10.88
N SER A 104 15.83 -1.31 -10.34
CA SER A 104 15.46 -1.07 -8.92
C SER A 104 16.50 -1.64 -7.95
N GLU A 105 17.29 -0.77 -7.32
CA GLU A 105 18.31 -1.11 -6.32
C GLU A 105 17.91 -0.68 -4.90
N LEU A 106 18.46 -1.38 -3.88
CA LEU A 106 18.42 -1.00 -2.46
C LEU A 106 17.03 -0.76 -1.83
N ASN A 107 15.96 -1.29 -2.41
CA ASN A 107 14.63 -1.18 -1.81
C ASN A 107 14.42 -2.19 -0.68
N ASN A 108 13.62 -1.82 0.31
CA ASN A 108 13.10 -2.70 1.36
C ASN A 108 11.58 -2.88 1.13
N PHE A 109 11.13 -4.11 0.86
CA PHE A 109 9.71 -4.39 0.62
C PHE A 109 9.23 -5.59 1.43
N ASP A 110 8.11 -5.44 2.13
CA ASP A 110 7.52 -6.51 2.93
C ASP A 110 6.01 -6.70 2.66
N VAL A 111 5.53 -7.92 2.87
CA VAL A 111 4.12 -8.31 2.72
C VAL A 111 3.77 -9.36 3.79
N GLU A 112 3.19 -8.91 4.90
CA GLU A 112 2.67 -9.74 5.99
C GLU A 112 1.16 -9.99 5.80
N GLN A 113 0.71 -11.24 5.99
CA GLN A 113 -0.69 -11.64 5.82
C GLN A 113 -1.13 -12.72 6.84
N ASP A 114 -2.08 -12.42 7.72
CA ASP A 114 -2.88 -13.41 8.47
C ASP A 114 -4.28 -13.54 7.81
N GLY A 115 -5.14 -14.43 8.29
CA GLY A 115 -6.51 -14.64 7.77
C GLY A 115 -6.56 -15.41 6.44
N MET A 116 -7.59 -15.21 5.60
CA MET A 116 -7.79 -16.05 4.40
C MET A 116 -8.02 -15.30 3.08
N ASN A 117 -7.42 -15.79 2.00
CA ASN A 117 -7.54 -15.31 0.62
C ASN A 117 -7.01 -13.88 0.33
N ASN A 118 -6.16 -13.34 1.22
CA ASN A 118 -5.60 -11.99 1.12
C ASN A 118 -4.58 -11.85 -0.04
N LEU A 119 -4.46 -10.66 -0.64
CA LEU A 119 -3.61 -10.38 -1.81
C LEU A 119 -2.77 -9.09 -1.64
N GLY A 120 -1.59 -9.23 -1.01
CA GLY A 120 -0.57 -8.19 -0.95
C GLY A 120 0.34 -8.17 -2.19
N ARG A 121 0.64 -6.99 -2.73
CA ARG A 121 1.44 -6.84 -3.96
C ARG A 121 2.31 -5.59 -3.94
N ILE A 122 3.63 -5.75 -3.92
CA ILE A 122 4.58 -4.63 -4.14
C ILE A 122 5.27 -4.78 -5.50
N VAL A 123 5.34 -3.70 -6.29
CA VAL A 123 5.98 -3.69 -7.61
C VAL A 123 6.80 -2.43 -7.85
N ALA A 124 8.11 -2.57 -7.87
CA ALA A 124 9.04 -1.56 -8.35
C ALA A 124 9.51 -1.85 -9.79
N ASP A 125 9.38 -0.84 -10.64
CA ASP A 125 9.96 -0.77 -11.98
C ASP A 125 10.85 0.49 -12.04
N SER A 126 12.17 0.34 -12.21
CA SER A 126 13.15 1.45 -12.33
C SER A 126 13.17 2.42 -11.13
N SER A 127 13.02 1.90 -9.92
CA SER A 127 12.77 2.68 -8.68
C SER A 127 13.70 2.22 -7.55
N ASN A 128 14.45 3.12 -6.90
CA ASN A 128 15.56 2.81 -5.97
C ASN A 128 15.34 3.32 -4.53
N GLU A 129 15.99 2.67 -3.55
CA GLU A 129 16.06 3.13 -2.15
C GLU A 129 14.68 3.44 -1.53
N ASN A 130 13.62 2.76 -1.99
CA ASN A 130 12.28 2.92 -1.45
C ASN A 130 12.00 1.90 -0.33
N ASP A 131 11.14 2.28 0.61
CA ASP A 131 10.71 1.46 1.75
C ASP A 131 9.18 1.29 1.70
N ALA A 132 8.68 0.06 1.68
CA ALA A 132 7.23 -0.18 1.56
C ALA A 132 6.75 -1.48 2.22
N LEU A 133 5.64 -1.38 2.96
CA LEU A 133 5.02 -2.45 3.74
C LEU A 133 3.57 -2.68 3.32
N ILE A 134 3.14 -3.94 3.30
CA ILE A 134 1.74 -4.34 3.31
C ILE A 134 1.52 -5.28 4.49
N GLU A 135 0.55 -4.99 5.35
CA GLU A 135 0.10 -5.82 6.47
C GLU A 135 -1.41 -6.08 6.29
N GLN A 136 -1.86 -7.33 6.39
CA GLN A 136 -3.27 -7.70 6.21
C GLN A 136 -3.71 -8.76 7.23
N ASP A 137 -4.70 -8.45 8.06
CA ASP A 137 -5.40 -9.36 8.98
C ASP A 137 -6.88 -9.46 8.56
N GLY A 138 -7.54 -10.60 8.80
CA GLY A 138 -8.89 -10.91 8.31
C GLY A 138 -8.95 -11.47 6.87
N ASP A 139 -10.13 -11.50 6.24
CA ASP A 139 -10.34 -12.26 4.99
C ASP A 139 -10.50 -11.40 3.72
N LEU A 140 -10.03 -11.91 2.58
CA LEU A 140 -10.24 -11.38 1.21
C LEU A 140 -9.65 -9.98 0.91
N ASN A 141 -8.87 -9.40 1.84
CA ASN A 141 -8.23 -8.09 1.73
C ASN A 141 -7.22 -8.03 0.58
N ARG A 142 -7.01 -6.84 0.02
CA ARG A 142 -6.15 -6.60 -1.15
C ARG A 142 -5.37 -5.30 -1.00
N ALA A 143 -4.08 -5.37 -1.30
CA ALA A 143 -3.20 -4.22 -1.22
C ALA A 143 -2.22 -4.19 -2.39
N ASN A 144 -1.99 -3.03 -2.99
CA ASN A 144 -0.98 -2.84 -4.01
C ASN A 144 -0.20 -1.53 -3.90
N ILE A 145 1.08 -1.66 -3.54
CA ILE A 145 2.06 -0.59 -3.72
C ILE A 145 2.74 -0.75 -5.08
N ARG A 146 2.82 0.32 -5.87
CA ARG A 146 3.46 0.35 -7.19
C ARG A 146 4.34 1.60 -7.35
N LEU A 147 5.61 1.35 -7.62
CA LEU A 147 6.65 2.34 -7.84
C LEU A 147 7.10 2.30 -9.31
N MET A 148 7.15 3.47 -9.95
CA MET A 148 7.63 3.66 -11.31
C MET A 148 8.56 4.88 -11.35
N ASN A 149 9.82 4.69 -11.75
CA ASN A 149 10.82 5.77 -11.85
C ASN A 149 11.03 6.57 -10.53
N ALA A 150 10.68 5.97 -9.37
CA ALA A 150 10.55 6.66 -8.09
C ALA A 150 11.73 6.30 -7.18
N ASP A 151 12.45 7.29 -6.65
CA ASP A 151 13.69 7.07 -5.90
C ASP A 151 13.62 7.68 -4.49
N ASN A 152 14.02 6.94 -3.46
CA ASN A 152 14.01 7.37 -2.05
C ASN A 152 12.61 7.74 -1.51
N ASN A 153 11.57 6.94 -1.79
CA ASN A 153 10.21 7.15 -1.24
C ASN A 153 9.91 6.10 -0.18
N GLY A 154 9.40 6.53 0.97
CA GLY A 154 9.29 5.70 2.17
C GLY A 154 9.12 6.57 3.43
N PRO A 155 8.42 6.08 4.47
CA PRO A 155 7.62 4.85 4.47
C PRO A 155 6.41 4.95 3.52
N LEU A 156 6.05 3.82 2.91
CA LEU A 156 4.87 3.64 2.05
C LEU A 156 4.13 2.39 2.53
N GLU A 157 3.10 2.55 3.34
CA GLU A 157 2.58 1.47 4.19
C GLU A 157 1.06 1.28 3.98
N ILE A 158 0.60 0.04 3.92
CA ILE A 158 -0.83 -0.32 3.86
C ILE A 158 -1.11 -1.39 4.92
N HIS A 159 -1.91 -1.05 5.92
CA HIS A 159 -2.41 -1.96 6.95
C HIS A 159 -3.92 -2.15 6.76
N GLN A 160 -4.39 -3.39 6.73
CA GLN A 160 -5.81 -3.74 6.57
C GLN A 160 -6.22 -4.81 7.58
N ASP A 161 -6.97 -4.40 8.61
CA ASP A 161 -7.72 -5.24 9.56
C ASP A 161 -9.21 -5.26 9.12
N GLY A 162 -9.88 -6.39 9.23
CA GLY A 162 -11.23 -6.63 8.74
C GLY A 162 -11.25 -7.35 7.38
N ASN A 163 -12.30 -7.18 6.55
CA ASN A 163 -12.53 -8.09 5.42
C ASN A 163 -12.82 -7.41 4.07
N SER A 164 -12.32 -7.97 2.97
CA SER A 164 -12.62 -7.57 1.59
C SER A 164 -12.24 -6.12 1.20
N ASN A 165 -11.34 -5.48 1.95
CA ASN A 165 -10.82 -4.16 1.60
C ASN A 165 -9.89 -4.21 0.37
N ASP A 166 -9.77 -3.14 -0.43
CA ASP A 166 -8.83 -3.02 -1.56
C ASP A 166 -8.10 -1.67 -1.50
N SER A 167 -6.77 -1.67 -1.48
CA SER A 167 -5.96 -0.46 -1.23
C SER A 167 -4.79 -0.32 -2.18
N ILE A 168 -4.54 0.89 -2.68
CA ILE A 168 -3.50 1.19 -3.66
C ILE A 168 -2.63 2.35 -3.17
N ILE A 169 -1.30 2.22 -3.31
CA ILE A 169 -0.36 3.35 -3.30
C ILE A 169 0.42 3.31 -4.62
N TYR A 170 0.40 4.40 -5.38
CA TYR A 170 1.09 4.56 -6.65
C TYR A 170 2.05 5.75 -6.61
N VAL A 171 3.26 5.55 -7.10
CA VAL A 171 4.30 6.59 -7.21
C VAL A 171 4.88 6.55 -8.62
N ASP A 172 4.69 7.63 -9.39
CA ASP A 172 5.27 7.80 -10.74
C ASP A 172 6.25 8.98 -10.73
N GLY A 173 7.52 8.66 -10.51
CA GLY A 173 8.58 9.63 -10.23
C GLY A 173 8.47 10.27 -8.84
N GLY A 174 9.45 11.12 -8.54
CA GLY A 174 9.53 11.84 -7.28
C GLY A 174 10.36 11.13 -6.21
N THR A 175 10.59 11.85 -5.10
CA THR A 175 11.55 11.46 -4.07
C THR A 175 11.22 12.02 -2.69
N ASN A 176 11.49 11.27 -1.62
CA ASN A 176 11.10 11.60 -0.26
C ASN A 176 9.57 11.77 -0.07
N ASN A 177 8.76 11.14 -0.92
CA ASN A 177 7.32 11.02 -0.70
C ASN A 177 7.04 9.87 0.30
N SER A 178 6.04 10.03 1.16
CA SER A 178 5.64 9.01 2.15
C SER A 178 4.12 8.94 2.28
N ALA A 179 3.59 7.74 2.53
CA ALA A 179 2.17 7.53 2.76
C ALA A 179 1.87 6.36 3.69
N MET A 180 0.76 6.48 4.43
CA MET A 180 0.23 5.49 5.35
C MET A 180 -1.25 5.27 5.03
N THR A 181 -1.64 4.06 4.66
CA THR A 181 -3.03 3.62 4.65
C THR A 181 -3.24 2.68 5.83
N SER A 182 -4.22 2.94 6.68
CA SER A 182 -4.67 2.05 7.75
C SER A 182 -6.18 1.86 7.66
N ILE A 183 -6.65 0.62 7.62
CA ILE A 183 -8.07 0.26 7.56
C ILE A 183 -8.37 -0.75 8.66
N GLN A 184 -9.47 -0.55 9.38
CA GLN A 184 -10.01 -1.45 10.40
C GLN A 184 -11.52 -1.61 10.12
N GLY A 185 -11.90 -2.43 9.14
CA GLY A 185 -13.28 -2.46 8.65
C GLY A 185 -13.50 -3.39 7.45
N ASP A 186 -14.67 -3.33 6.84
CA ASP A 186 -15.04 -4.26 5.75
C ASP A 186 -15.29 -3.55 4.40
N ASN A 187 -14.93 -4.16 3.27
CA ASN A 187 -15.26 -3.70 1.90
C ASN A 187 -14.77 -2.29 1.52
N ASN A 188 -13.81 -1.69 2.21
CA ASN A 188 -13.34 -0.32 1.94
C ASN A 188 -12.31 -0.27 0.79
N TYR A 189 -12.39 0.73 -0.09
CA TYR A 189 -11.43 1.04 -1.14
C TYR A 189 -10.55 2.24 -0.80
N THR A 190 -9.25 2.20 -1.08
CA THR A 190 -8.38 3.39 -0.97
C THR A 190 -7.35 3.50 -2.09
N GLU A 191 -6.98 4.71 -2.49
CA GLU A 191 -5.97 4.97 -3.52
C GLU A 191 -5.18 6.26 -3.24
N THR A 192 -3.87 6.14 -3.07
CA THR A 192 -2.95 7.28 -2.89
C THR A 192 -1.96 7.37 -4.06
N ASN A 193 -2.02 8.46 -4.82
CA ASN A 193 -1.23 8.70 -6.03
C ASN A 193 -0.24 9.86 -5.85
N PHE A 194 1.06 9.58 -5.93
CA PHE A 194 2.11 10.60 -6.07
C PHE A 194 2.61 10.67 -7.52
N MET A 195 2.48 11.85 -8.13
CA MET A 195 2.82 12.10 -9.53
C MET A 195 4.02 13.05 -9.59
N GLY A 196 5.20 12.52 -9.30
CA GLY A 196 6.46 13.27 -9.22
C GLY A 196 6.65 13.97 -7.86
N GLY A 197 7.23 15.17 -7.92
CA GLY A 197 7.40 16.01 -6.73
C GLY A 197 8.50 15.56 -5.77
N SER A 198 8.52 16.16 -4.57
CA SER A 198 9.37 15.70 -3.47
C SER A 198 8.82 16.10 -2.11
N TYR A 199 9.16 15.39 -1.04
CA TYR A 199 8.76 15.71 0.34
C TYR A 199 7.24 15.81 0.57
N ASN A 200 6.45 15.01 -0.15
CA ASN A 200 5.01 14.98 0.04
C ASN A 200 4.60 13.93 1.09
N THR A 201 3.47 14.15 1.77
CA THR A 201 2.95 13.21 2.79
C THR A 201 1.44 13.06 2.68
N ALA A 202 0.95 11.82 2.51
CA ALA A 202 -0.46 11.50 2.31
C ALA A 202 -0.90 10.32 3.19
N ASN A 203 -1.93 10.48 4.01
CA ASN A 203 -2.38 9.43 4.92
C ASN A 203 -3.87 9.12 4.70
N ILE A 204 -4.27 7.85 4.79
CA ILE A 204 -5.67 7.43 4.76
C ILE A 204 -5.91 6.52 5.97
N THR A 205 -6.81 6.89 6.86
CA THR A 205 -7.22 6.08 8.01
C THR A 205 -8.70 5.72 7.87
N ILE A 206 -9.06 4.47 8.16
CA ILE A 206 -10.43 3.99 8.25
C ILE A 206 -10.56 3.15 9.53
N SER A 207 -11.51 3.46 10.40
CA SER A 207 -11.63 2.93 11.78
C SER A 207 -12.68 1.82 11.90
N THR A 208 -12.57 1.06 13.00
CA THR A 208 -13.45 -0.04 13.39
C THR A 208 -14.93 0.18 13.06
N ASN A 209 -15.56 -0.85 12.49
CA ASN A 209 -16.96 -0.91 12.04
C ASN A 209 -17.29 -0.15 10.74
N ALA A 210 -16.36 0.62 10.16
CA ALA A 210 -16.60 1.27 8.87
C ALA A 210 -16.63 0.25 7.70
N SER A 211 -17.63 0.35 6.81
CA SER A 211 -17.67 -0.43 5.57
C SER A 211 -18.03 0.32 4.29
N ASP A 212 -17.63 -0.25 3.16
CA ASP A 212 -17.98 0.21 1.80
C ASP A 212 -17.52 1.65 1.47
N ASN A 213 -16.51 2.19 2.16
CA ASN A 213 -16.00 3.55 1.94
C ASN A 213 -14.91 3.58 0.86
N GLU A 214 -14.87 4.62 0.03
CA GLU A 214 -13.81 4.88 -0.96
C GLU A 214 -12.99 6.12 -0.56
N ALA A 215 -11.66 6.09 -0.64
CA ALA A 215 -10.81 7.24 -0.30
C ALA A 215 -9.67 7.46 -1.31
N TYR A 216 -9.59 8.65 -1.93
CA TYR A 216 -8.64 8.95 -3.00
C TYR A 216 -7.74 10.16 -2.71
N VAL A 217 -6.44 9.97 -2.51
CA VAL A 217 -5.47 11.07 -2.37
C VAL A 217 -4.61 11.19 -3.64
N ASN A 218 -4.45 12.40 -4.17
CA ASN A 218 -3.67 12.66 -5.38
C ASN A 218 -2.75 13.88 -5.17
N VAL A 219 -1.43 13.71 -5.35
CA VAL A 219 -0.44 14.77 -5.07
C VAL A 219 0.54 14.95 -6.24
N PHE A 220 0.69 16.21 -6.66
CA PHE A 220 1.55 16.68 -7.73
C PHE A 220 2.30 17.94 -7.24
N GLY A 221 3.61 18.02 -7.50
CA GLY A 221 4.47 19.08 -6.94
C GLY A 221 5.05 18.69 -5.57
N SER A 222 5.58 19.63 -4.79
CA SER A 222 6.58 19.33 -3.75
C SER A 222 6.29 19.98 -2.39
N ASN A 223 6.67 19.31 -1.29
CA ASN A 223 6.42 19.74 0.09
C ASN A 223 4.92 19.82 0.43
N ASN A 224 4.05 19.11 -0.28
CA ASN A 224 2.63 19.06 0.05
C ASN A 224 2.43 18.05 1.19
N VAL A 225 2.10 18.56 2.37
CA VAL A 225 2.14 17.83 3.64
C VAL A 225 0.74 17.68 4.23
N LYS A 226 0.46 16.52 4.82
CA LYS A 226 -0.89 16.19 5.33
C LYS A 226 -1.94 16.22 4.24
N ALA A 227 -1.77 15.39 3.21
CA ALA A 227 -2.85 15.01 2.30
C ALA A 227 -3.65 13.88 2.97
N ASP A 228 -4.33 14.20 4.06
CA ASP A 228 -4.84 13.23 5.03
C ASP A 228 -6.34 12.99 4.79
N ILE A 229 -6.78 11.74 4.95
CA ILE A 229 -8.18 11.32 5.03
C ILE A 229 -8.29 10.41 6.25
N ASN A 230 -9.38 10.53 7.01
CA ASN A 230 -9.69 9.68 8.16
C ASN A 230 -11.20 9.34 8.10
N ILE A 231 -11.65 8.15 8.52
CA ILE A 231 -13.02 7.65 8.29
C ILE A 231 -13.42 6.69 9.42
N ASP A 232 -14.21 7.13 10.40
CA ASP A 232 -14.52 6.38 11.63
C ASP A 232 -15.97 5.84 11.67
N ASP A 233 -16.23 4.53 11.87
CA ASP A 233 -17.62 3.97 11.97
C ASP A 233 -18.56 4.36 10.78
N SER A 234 -18.07 4.31 9.53
CA SER A 234 -18.68 4.91 8.32
C SER A 234 -19.25 3.91 7.28
N TYR A 235 -20.32 4.25 6.53
CA TYR A 235 -21.00 3.31 5.59
C TYR A 235 -21.34 3.87 4.18
N ASN A 236 -20.55 3.55 3.15
CA ASN A 236 -20.73 4.02 1.75
C ASN A 236 -20.40 5.52 1.53
N ASN A 237 -19.13 5.90 1.62
CA ASN A 237 -18.65 7.29 1.49
C ASN A 237 -17.41 7.40 0.61
N LEU A 238 -17.43 8.27 -0.41
CA LEU A 238 -16.29 8.62 -1.25
C LEU A 238 -15.62 9.92 -0.76
N ALA A 239 -14.47 9.82 -0.10
CA ALA A 239 -13.61 10.93 0.30
C ALA A 239 -12.46 11.14 -0.69
N ALA A 240 -11.98 12.38 -0.89
CA ALA A 240 -10.82 12.60 -1.75
C ALA A 240 -10.04 13.89 -1.47
N VAL A 241 -8.76 13.89 -1.87
CA VAL A 241 -7.80 15.00 -1.76
C VAL A 241 -7.02 15.15 -3.07
N GLY A 242 -6.74 16.39 -3.48
CA GLY A 242 -6.02 16.74 -4.71
C GLY A 242 -5.11 17.95 -4.50
N GLN A 243 -3.81 17.77 -4.66
CA GLN A 243 -2.79 18.82 -4.49
C GLN A 243 -1.93 18.94 -5.75
N TRP A 244 -1.74 20.18 -6.22
CA TRP A 244 -1.23 20.53 -7.55
C TRP A 244 -0.34 21.79 -7.51
N GLY A 245 0.77 21.71 -6.76
CA GLY A 245 1.74 22.80 -6.61
C GLY A 245 2.74 22.50 -5.49
N ASP A 246 3.38 23.53 -4.93
CA ASP A 246 4.35 23.33 -3.84
C ASP A 246 3.85 23.86 -2.49
N GLY A 247 4.04 23.10 -1.40
CA GLY A 247 3.84 23.56 -0.03
C GLY A 247 2.40 23.48 0.52
N ASN A 248 1.47 22.79 -0.15
CA ASN A 248 0.06 22.76 0.25
C ASN A 248 -0.25 21.74 1.36
N SER A 249 -1.42 21.85 2.02
CA SER A 249 -1.88 20.90 3.05
C SER A 249 -3.38 20.66 2.99
N ALA A 250 -3.90 19.43 3.23
CA ALA A 250 -5.28 19.03 2.92
C ALA A 250 -5.76 17.76 3.68
N ASP A 251 -6.45 17.92 4.82
CA ASP A 251 -6.59 16.88 5.86
C ASP A 251 -8.08 16.65 6.28
N VAL A 252 -8.68 15.45 6.19
CA VAL A 252 -10.15 15.22 6.12
C VAL A 252 -10.71 14.00 6.94
N ASP A 253 -11.17 14.17 8.19
CA ASP A 253 -11.78 13.08 9.02
C ASP A 253 -13.32 12.88 8.94
N LEU A 254 -13.82 11.97 8.11
CA LEU A 254 -15.18 11.42 8.27
C LEU A 254 -15.36 10.62 9.59
N SER A 255 -16.59 10.51 10.10
CA SER A 255 -16.94 9.70 11.30
C SER A 255 -18.42 9.29 11.37
N MET A 256 -18.73 8.31 12.24
CA MET A 256 -19.99 7.66 12.63
C MET A 256 -21.16 7.65 11.64
N ASN A 257 -21.73 6.46 11.40
CA ASN A 257 -22.93 6.20 10.58
C ASN A 257 -22.89 6.80 9.16
N SER A 258 -21.71 7.11 8.65
CA SER A 258 -21.47 7.93 7.45
C SER A 258 -22.26 7.44 6.25
N ASN A 259 -23.23 8.24 5.81
CA ASN A 259 -23.96 8.06 4.56
C ASN A 259 -23.79 9.34 3.75
N LEU A 260 -23.72 9.24 2.43
CA LEU A 260 -23.29 10.33 1.55
C LEU A 260 -21.88 10.83 1.98
N ASN A 261 -20.81 10.46 1.26
CA ASN A 261 -20.51 11.00 -0.08
C ASN A 261 -20.73 12.53 -0.06
N GLU A 262 -19.74 13.40 -0.23
CA GLU A 262 -18.54 13.14 -1.03
C GLU A 262 -17.48 14.26 -0.89
N VAL A 263 -16.20 13.89 -1.09
CA VAL A 263 -15.24 14.62 -1.96
C VAL A 263 -14.80 16.04 -1.54
N TYR A 264 -13.76 16.70 -2.07
CA TYR A 264 -12.51 16.48 -2.84
C TYR A 264 -11.55 17.57 -2.26
N VAL A 265 -10.28 17.63 -2.64
CA VAL A 265 -9.48 18.87 -2.54
C VAL A 265 -8.86 19.22 -3.90
N GLY A 266 -8.46 20.48 -4.11
CA GLY A 266 -7.84 20.93 -5.36
C GLY A 266 -6.96 22.16 -5.21
N GLN A 267 -5.72 21.98 -4.79
CA GLN A 267 -4.79 23.09 -4.51
C GLN A 267 -3.84 23.32 -5.69
N PHE A 268 -4.21 24.20 -6.62
CA PHE A 268 -3.56 24.42 -7.93
C PHE A 268 -2.44 25.48 -7.93
N GLY A 269 -1.84 25.76 -6.78
CA GLY A 269 -0.77 26.73 -6.61
C GLY A 269 0.03 26.42 -5.34
N ASN A 270 0.62 27.43 -4.71
CA ASN A 270 1.56 27.21 -3.61
C ASN A 270 1.06 27.68 -2.23
N ASP A 271 1.57 27.03 -1.19
CA ASP A 271 1.37 27.39 0.24
C ASP A 271 -0.11 27.47 0.70
N SER A 272 -1.03 26.76 0.04
CA SER A 272 -2.45 26.76 0.42
C SER A 272 -2.78 25.67 1.45
N VAL A 273 -3.69 25.98 2.38
CA VAL A 273 -4.14 25.06 3.44
C VAL A 273 -5.62 24.74 3.25
N ALA A 274 -5.98 23.47 3.26
CA ALA A 274 -7.33 22.97 3.24
C ALA A 274 -7.51 21.96 4.37
N THR A 275 -8.75 21.77 4.80
CA THR A 275 -9.05 20.81 5.86
C THR A 275 -10.54 20.42 5.82
N VAL A 276 -10.79 19.17 6.15
CA VAL A 276 -11.75 18.72 7.16
C VAL A 276 -13.16 18.43 6.62
N SER A 277 -13.97 17.51 7.17
CA SER A 277 -13.80 16.35 8.10
C SER A 277 -15.19 16.07 8.66
N LEU A 278 -15.89 14.94 8.38
CA LEU A 278 -17.25 14.77 8.94
C LEU A 278 -17.88 13.50 9.57
N ALA A 279 -18.36 13.73 10.79
CA ALA A 279 -18.96 12.83 11.78
C ALA A 279 -20.51 12.76 11.82
N ASN A 280 -21.09 11.59 12.12
CA ASN A 280 -22.50 11.31 12.50
C ASN A 280 -23.63 11.65 11.49
N SER A 281 -23.35 12.41 10.43
CA SER A 281 -23.55 12.05 9.00
C SER A 281 -24.91 11.54 8.42
N SER A 282 -24.91 11.28 7.09
CA SER A 282 -26.00 11.42 6.11
C SER A 282 -25.95 12.76 5.34
N GLU A 283 -26.45 12.77 4.09
CA GLU A 283 -26.54 13.91 3.15
C GLU A 283 -25.30 14.84 3.07
N ASN A 284 -24.36 14.61 2.14
CA ASN A 284 -23.16 15.43 1.94
C ASN A 284 -22.82 15.60 0.44
N LEU A 285 -21.52 15.79 0.12
CA LEU A 285 -20.89 16.66 -0.91
C LEU A 285 -20.42 17.91 -0.09
N ILE A 286 -19.24 18.54 -0.18
CA ILE A 286 -18.18 18.80 -1.20
C ILE A 286 -17.16 19.79 -0.51
N ALA A 287 -16.20 20.51 -1.12
CA ALA A 287 -14.85 20.09 -1.58
C ALA A 287 -13.92 21.34 -1.81
N VAL A 288 -12.68 21.12 -2.30
CA VAL A 288 -11.98 21.88 -3.40
C VAL A 288 -11.64 23.36 -3.06
N ALA A 289 -11.39 24.29 -3.98
CA ALA A 289 -10.08 24.46 -4.61
C ALA A 289 -9.48 25.83 -4.28
N GLN A 290 -8.17 25.93 -4.48
CA GLN A 290 -7.29 27.02 -4.06
C GLN A 290 -6.16 27.20 -5.07
N THR A 291 -5.42 28.31 -5.00
CA THR A 291 -4.12 28.44 -5.67
C THR A 291 -3.02 28.85 -4.70
N ASN A 292 -2.86 30.14 -4.40
CA ASN A 292 -1.67 30.66 -3.74
C ASN A 292 -2.00 31.32 -2.39
N ASN A 293 -1.55 30.70 -1.31
CA ASN A 293 -1.68 31.18 0.07
C ASN A 293 -3.15 31.27 0.58
N ASP A 294 -4.04 30.41 0.06
CA ASP A 294 -5.44 30.33 0.50
C ASP A 294 -5.61 29.44 1.76
N ILE A 295 -6.75 29.58 2.47
CA ILE A 295 -7.13 28.72 3.62
C ILE A 295 -8.61 28.27 3.50
N ALA A 296 -8.92 26.97 3.64
CA ALA A 296 -10.26 26.40 3.43
C ALA A 296 -10.56 25.16 4.32
N ASN A 297 -11.17 25.38 5.50
CA ASN A 297 -11.35 24.35 6.53
C ASN A 297 -12.85 24.20 6.92
N VAL A 298 -13.57 23.10 6.65
CA VAL A 298 -15.05 23.03 6.90
C VAL A 298 -15.61 21.72 7.52
N THR A 299 -16.08 21.81 8.78
CA THR A 299 -16.69 20.74 9.60
C THR A 299 -18.18 21.03 9.92
N LEU A 300 -19.09 20.04 9.91
CA LEU A 300 -20.50 20.08 10.40
C LEU A 300 -21.03 18.79 11.12
N THR A 301 -20.56 18.48 12.35
CA THR A 301 -20.80 17.20 13.07
C THR A 301 -22.29 16.87 13.34
N ASN A 302 -22.63 15.57 13.31
CA ASN A 302 -24.00 15.02 13.30
C ASN A 302 -24.78 15.49 12.06
N SER A 303 -24.11 15.42 10.92
CA SER A 303 -24.46 15.99 9.63
C SER A 303 -25.73 15.39 8.98
N ASN A 304 -26.62 16.25 8.49
CA ASN A 304 -27.50 15.93 7.35
C ASN A 304 -27.92 17.21 6.58
N SER A 305 -28.51 17.04 5.40
CA SER A 305 -28.75 18.04 4.34
C SER A 305 -27.56 18.94 3.93
N ASN A 306 -26.37 18.38 3.68
CA ASN A 306 -25.17 19.14 3.33
C ASN A 306 -24.86 19.20 1.81
N ASP A 307 -24.28 20.33 1.42
CA ASP A 307 -23.84 20.76 0.09
C ASP A 307 -22.90 21.98 0.33
N VAL A 308 -21.83 22.21 -0.44
CA VAL A 308 -20.86 23.32 -0.19
C VAL A 308 -20.39 24.08 -1.46
N PHE A 309 -19.37 23.60 -2.20
CA PHE A 309 -18.60 24.32 -3.23
C PHE A 309 -17.94 25.65 -2.77
N VAL A 310 -17.08 26.19 -3.63
CA VAL A 310 -15.76 26.73 -3.24
C VAL A 310 -15.07 27.48 -4.42
N VAL A 311 -13.73 27.54 -4.44
CA VAL A 311 -12.78 27.89 -5.53
C VAL A 311 -12.24 29.32 -5.42
N GLN A 312 -10.95 29.48 -5.09
CA GLN A 312 -10.17 30.74 -5.24
C GLN A 312 -8.81 30.48 -5.93
N PHE A 313 -8.21 31.54 -6.51
CA PHE A 313 -7.52 31.48 -7.82
C PHE A 313 -6.41 32.52 -8.04
#